data_AF-A0A4S0W771-F1
#
_entry.id   AF-A0A4S0W771-F1
#
_cell.length_a   1.000
_cell.length_b   1.000
_cell.length_c   1.000
_cell.angle_alpha   90.00
_cell.angle_beta   90.00
_cell.angle_gamma   90.00
#
_symmetry.space_group_name_H-M   'P 1'
#
loop_
_entity.id
_entity.type
_entity.pdbx_description
1 polymer ?
#
loop_
_entity_poly.entity_id
_entity_poly.type
_entity_poly.pdbx_seq_one_letter_code
_entity_poly.pdbx_strand_id
1 'polypeptide(L)'
;MNNAEKVSVTMAREQMQAIRERVEAGEFATVSEAMRDAVRVWQRQRIEDAERLEAIRARVRRSIEDSRPSLSEDEADAALEAAIAGIDKDLDRAAS
;
A
#
# COMPACT_ATOMS: atom_id res chain seq x y z
N MET A 1 -22.92 -17.39 19.35
CA MET A 1 -22.00 -17.00 20.44
C MET A 1 -21.50 -15.59 20.15
N ASN A 2 -21.79 -14.63 21.04
CA ASN A 2 -21.45 -13.22 20.81
C ASN A 2 -19.98 -13.00 21.21
N ASN A 3 -19.06 -13.14 20.26
CA ASN A 3 -17.61 -13.20 20.50
C ASN A 3 -16.99 -11.79 20.58
N ALA A 4 -17.58 -10.90 21.38
CA ALA A 4 -17.12 -9.53 21.55
C ALA A 4 -16.52 -9.33 22.95
N GLU A 5 -15.24 -8.99 23.00
CA GLU A 5 -14.55 -8.61 24.23
C GLU A 5 -14.67 -7.10 24.46
N LYS A 6 -14.91 -6.68 25.71
CA LYS A 6 -14.98 -5.26 26.07
C LYS A 6 -13.60 -4.79 26.52
N VAL A 7 -13.13 -3.69 25.92
CA VAL A 7 -11.88 -3.04 26.29
C VAL A 7 -12.18 -1.59 26.67
N SER A 8 -11.55 -1.10 27.75
CA SER A 8 -11.57 0.31 28.11
C SER A 8 -10.29 0.98 27.58
N VAL A 9 -10.45 2.01 26.76
CA VAL A 9 -9.33 2.74 26.12
C VAL A 9 -9.44 4.21 26.46
N THR A 10 -8.32 4.83 26.80
CA THR A 10 -8.23 6.29 26.93
C THR A 10 -7.80 6.89 25.59
N MET A 11 -8.55 7.88 25.11
CA MET A 11 -8.28 8.55 23.83
C MET A 11 -8.19 10.06 24.05
N ALA A 12 -7.54 10.76 23.13
CA ALA A 12 -7.50 12.22 23.18
C ALA A 12 -8.92 12.81 23.06
N ARG A 13 -9.16 13.92 23.76
CA ARG A 13 -10.48 14.59 23.78
C ARG A 13 -10.97 14.91 22.37
N GLU A 14 -10.08 15.40 21.52
CA GLU A 14 -10.37 15.79 20.14
C GLU A 14 -10.79 14.58 19.28
N GLN A 15 -10.11 13.43 19.41
CA GLN A 15 -10.47 12.21 18.70
C GLN A 15 -11.85 11.70 19.11
N MET A 16 -12.14 11.71 20.41
CA MET A 16 -13.46 11.34 20.91
C MET A 16 -14.56 12.32 20.47
N GLN A 17 -14.22 13.60 20.31
CA GLN A 17 -15.14 14.60 19.81
C GLN A 17 -15.48 14.34 18.33
N ALA A 18 -14.46 14.12 17.50
CA ALA A 18 -14.66 13.75 16.10
C ALA A 18 -15.52 12.48 15.95
N ILE A 19 -15.33 11.45 16.80
CA ILE A 19 -16.16 10.24 16.74
C ILE A 19 -17.62 10.55 17.11
N ARG A 20 -17.87 11.38 18.14
CA ARG A 20 -19.23 11.76 18.53
C ARG A 20 -19.94 12.54 17.43
N GLU A 21 -19.26 13.49 16.78
CA GLU A 21 -19.83 14.27 15.68
C GLU A 21 -20.28 13.39 14.51
N ARG A 22 -19.51 12.33 14.20
CA ARG A 22 -19.89 11.36 13.15
C ARG A 22 -21.11 10.53 13.53
N VAL A 23 -21.26 10.19 14.81
CA VAL A 23 -22.47 9.52 15.32
C VAL A 23 -23.67 10.47 15.29
N GLU A 24 -23.50 11.72 15.72
CA GLU A 24 -24.54 12.75 15.68
C GLU A 24 -25.00 13.08 14.25
N ALA A 25 -24.07 13.05 13.29
CA ALA A 25 -24.36 13.17 11.86
C ALA A 25 -25.07 11.95 11.26
N GLY A 26 -25.21 10.85 12.02
CA GLY A 26 -25.86 9.63 11.58
C GLY A 26 -24.99 8.72 10.70
N GLU A 27 -23.68 8.97 10.59
CA GLU A 27 -22.76 8.10 9.84
C GLU A 27 -22.56 6.76 10.54
N PHE A 28 -22.66 6.74 11.88
CA PHE A 28 -22.60 5.54 12.70
C PHE A 28 -23.73 5.56 13.74
N ALA A 29 -24.30 4.40 14.05
CA ALA A 29 -25.35 4.31 15.08
C ALA A 29 -24.77 4.44 16.49
N THR A 30 -23.50 4.05 16.70
CA THR A 30 -22.84 4.13 18.02
C THR A 30 -21.33 4.40 17.91
N VAL A 31 -20.74 4.93 18.98
CA VAL A 31 -19.28 5.06 19.13
C VAL A 31 -18.58 3.71 18.95
N SER A 32 -19.13 2.63 19.52
CA SER A 32 -18.56 1.28 19.40
C SER A 32 -18.54 0.77 17.96
N GLU A 33 -19.48 1.20 17.13
CA GLU A 33 -19.49 0.87 15.71
C GLU A 33 -18.40 1.62 14.95
N ALA A 34 -18.30 2.95 15.17
CA ALA A 34 -17.24 3.77 14.60
C ALA A 34 -15.84 3.24 14.98
N MET A 35 -15.65 2.82 16.24
CA MET A 35 -14.39 2.23 16.71
C MET A 35 -14.09 0.89 16.04
N ARG A 36 -15.09 0.01 15.84
CA ARG A 36 -14.89 -1.24 15.11
C ARG A 36 -14.54 -0.99 13.64
N ASP A 37 -15.16 0.00 13.01
CA ASP A 37 -14.82 0.38 11.65
C ASP A 37 -13.38 0.90 11.54
N ALA A 38 -12.98 1.80 12.44
CA ALA A 38 -11.60 2.29 12.52
C ALA A 38 -10.58 1.15 12.67
N VAL A 39 -10.87 0.15 13.51
CA VAL A 39 -10.01 -1.04 13.66
C VAL A 39 -9.94 -1.84 12.35
N ARG A 40 -11.04 -2.02 11.63
CA ARG A 40 -11.04 -2.72 10.33
C ARG A 40 -10.23 -1.98 9.28
N VAL A 41 -10.36 -0.66 9.21
CA VAL A 41 -9.56 0.19 8.30
C VAL A 41 -8.08 0.05 8.64
N TRP A 42 -7.73 0.17 9.92
CA TRP A 42 -6.35 0.00 10.37
C TRP A 42 -5.77 -1.38 10.04
N GLN A 43 -6.54 -2.45 10.22
CA GLN A 43 -6.12 -3.82 9.87
C GLN A 43 -5.87 -3.97 8.37
N ARG A 44 -6.76 -3.44 7.52
CA ARG A 44 -6.56 -3.46 6.06
C ARG A 44 -5.28 -2.73 5.66
N GLN A 45 -5.07 -1.52 6.18
CA GLN A 45 -3.86 -0.75 5.92
C GLN A 45 -2.59 -1.54 6.30
N ARG A 46 -2.60 -2.25 7.43
CA ARG A 46 -1.46 -3.07 7.86
C ARG A 46 -1.17 -4.25 6.93
N ILE A 47 -2.19 -4.85 6.32
CA ILE A 47 -2.01 -5.92 5.33
C ILE A 47 -1.39 -5.32 4.06
N GLU A 48 -1.96 -4.23 3.54
CA GLU A 48 -1.45 -3.54 2.35
C GLU A 48 -0.01 -3.06 2.53
N ASP A 49 0.33 -2.50 3.69
CA ASP A 49 1.69 -2.07 4.01
C ASP A 49 2.67 -3.26 4.05
N ALA A 50 2.23 -4.41 4.60
CA ALA A 50 3.03 -5.61 4.67
C ALA A 50 3.31 -6.18 3.28
N GLU A 51 2.27 -6.28 2.44
CA GLU A 51 2.38 -6.72 1.04
C GLU A 51 3.30 -5.79 0.24
N ARG A 52 3.13 -4.48 0.39
CA ARG A 52 3.99 -3.48 -0.26
C ARG A 52 5.45 -3.63 0.18
N LEU A 53 5.69 -3.83 1.47
CA LEU A 53 7.03 -4.04 2.00
C LEU A 53 7.65 -5.35 1.47
N GLU A 54 6.86 -6.42 1.36
CA GLU A 54 7.30 -7.69 0.77
C GLU A 54 7.68 -7.53 -0.70
N ALA A 55 6.88 -6.81 -1.49
CA ALA A 55 7.18 -6.52 -2.89
C ALA A 55 8.50 -5.74 -3.04
N ILE A 56 8.74 -4.75 -2.18
CA ILE A 56 10.00 -4.00 -2.15
C ILE A 56 11.16 -4.93 -1.80
N ARG A 57 11.03 -5.75 -0.75
CA ARG A 57 12.07 -6.71 -0.33
C ARG A 57 12.39 -7.71 -1.44
N ALA A 58 11.39 -8.22 -2.15
CA ALA A 58 11.57 -9.12 -3.28
C ALA A 58 12.31 -8.44 -4.43
N ARG A 59 12.00 -7.17 -4.73
CA ARG A 59 12.72 -6.38 -5.75
C ARG A 59 14.17 -6.15 -5.37
N VAL A 60 14.44 -5.79 -4.12
CA VAL A 60 15.80 -5.61 -3.61
C VAL A 60 16.58 -6.93 -3.68
N ARG A 61 15.99 -8.03 -3.24
CA ARG A 61 16.63 -9.35 -3.30
C ARG A 61 17.01 -9.75 -4.72
N ARG A 62 16.07 -9.62 -5.67
CA ARG A 62 16.35 -9.86 -7.09
C ARG A 62 17.49 -9.00 -7.62
N SER A 63 17.61 -7.75 -7.17
CA SER A 63 18.71 -6.87 -7.56
C SER A 63 20.05 -7.31 -6.97
N ILE A 64 20.08 -7.82 -5.75
CA ILE A 64 21.29 -8.32 -5.09
C ILE A 64 21.73 -9.66 -5.70
N GLU A 65 20.77 -10.51 -6.05
CA GLU A 65 20.99 -11.82 -6.68
C GLU A 65 21.25 -11.71 -8.20
N ASP A 66 21.16 -10.50 -8.78
CA ASP A 66 21.42 -10.28 -10.19
C ASP A 66 22.91 -10.47 -10.49
N SER A 67 23.21 -11.47 -11.32
CA SER A 67 24.59 -11.81 -11.70
C SER A 67 25.12 -10.97 -12.85
N ARG A 68 24.30 -10.09 -13.44
CA ARG A 68 24.73 -9.19 -14.51
C ARG A 68 25.79 -8.21 -13.98
N PRO A 69 26.77 -7.82 -14.82
CA PRO A 69 27.78 -6.86 -14.42
C PRO A 69 27.16 -5.51 -14.09
N SER A 70 27.77 -4.78 -13.16
CA SER A 70 27.43 -3.38 -12.93
C SER A 70 27.72 -2.56 -14.19
N LEU A 71 26.83 -1.62 -14.49
CA LEU A 71 26.96 -0.70 -15.61
C LEU A 71 27.42 0.67 -15.10
N SER A 72 28.21 1.36 -15.92
CA SER A 72 28.37 2.81 -15.79
C SER A 72 27.06 3.54 -16.16
N GLU A 73 26.99 4.83 -15.85
CA GLU A 73 25.84 5.67 -16.17
C GLU A 73 25.61 5.72 -17.68
N ASP A 74 26.66 5.98 -18.48
CA ASP A 74 26.59 6.02 -19.95
C ASP A 74 26.09 4.69 -20.55
N GLU A 75 26.56 3.55 -20.01
CA GLU A 75 26.11 2.23 -20.46
C GLU A 75 24.65 1.95 -20.08
N ALA A 76 24.21 2.41 -18.91
CA ALA A 76 22.84 2.28 -18.47
C ALA A 76 21.88 3.12 -19.32
N ASP A 77 22.27 4.36 -19.66
CA ASP A 77 21.50 5.26 -20.50
C ASP A 77 21.37 4.69 -21.92
N ALA A 78 22.47 4.25 -22.52
CA ALA A 78 22.44 3.61 -23.84
C ALA A 78 21.57 2.33 -23.85
N ALA A 79 21.63 1.52 -22.79
CA ALA A 79 20.80 0.33 -22.66
C ALA A 79 19.31 0.67 -22.51
N LEU A 80 18.98 1.74 -21.80
CA LEU A 80 17.60 2.22 -21.64
C LEU A 80 17.02 2.73 -22.96
N GLU A 81 17.78 3.56 -23.69
CA GLU A 81 17.36 4.06 -25.01
C GLU A 81 17.13 2.90 -25.98
N ALA A 82 18.02 1.92 -26.01
CA ALA A 82 17.87 0.72 -26.83
C ALA A 82 16.63 -0.10 -26.46
N ALA A 83 16.34 -0.24 -25.16
CA ALA A 83 15.16 -0.95 -24.68
C ALA A 83 13.85 -0.25 -25.10
N ILE A 84 13.79 1.08 -24.98
CA ILE A 84 12.64 1.88 -25.39
C ILE A 84 12.43 1.77 -26.91
N ALA A 85 13.48 1.90 -27.70
CA ALA A 85 13.40 1.78 -29.16
C ALA A 85 13.00 0.36 -29.62
N GLY A 86 13.32 -0.67 -28.83
CA GLY A 86 12.86 -2.04 -29.07
C GLY A 86 11.35 -2.19 -28.87
N ILE A 87 10.81 -1.60 -27.80
CA ILE A 87 9.37 -1.64 -27.50
C ILE A 87 8.56 -0.96 -28.61
N ASP A 88 9.02 0.19 -29.10
CA ASP A 88 8.34 0.94 -30.17
C ASP A 88 8.22 0.10 -31.47
N LYS A 89 9.30 -0.59 -31.85
CA LYS A 89 9.32 -1.49 -33.01
C LYS A 89 8.39 -2.69 -32.84
N ASP A 90 8.30 -3.24 -31.64
CA ASP A 90 7.40 -4.36 -31.35
C ASP A 90 5.93 -3.93 -31.41
N LEU A 91 5.61 -2.71 -30.99
CA LEU A 91 4.28 -2.11 -31.12
C LEU A 91 3.90 -1.86 -32.59
N ASP A 92 4.81 -1.28 -33.38
CA ASP A 92 4.61 -1.06 -34.82
C ASP A 92 4.37 -2.36 -35.59
N ARG A 93 5.11 -3.42 -35.22
CA ARG A 93 4.96 -4.75 -35.81
C ARG A 93 3.64 -5.42 -35.43
N ALA A 94 3.14 -5.19 -34.21
CA ALA A 94 1.85 -5.73 -33.76
C ALA A 94 0.65 -4.99 -34.38
N ALA A 95 0.85 -3.75 -34.85
CA ALA A 95 -0.17 -2.93 -35.49
C ALA A 95 -0.27 -3.11 -37.03
N SER A 96 0.65 -3.86 -37.64
CA SER A 96 0.71 -4.17 -39.08
C SER A 96 0.11 -5.54 -39.40
#